data_AF-A0AAW7PY01-F1
#
_entry.id   AF-A0AAW7PY01-F1
#
_cell.length_a   1.000
_cell.length_b   1.000
_cell.length_c   1.000
_cell.angle_alpha   90.00
_cell.angle_beta   90.00
_cell.angle_gamma   90.00
#
_symmetry.space_group_name_H-M   'P 1'
#
loop_
_entity.id
_entity.type
_entity.pdbx_description
1 polymer ?
#
loop_
_entity_poly.entity_id
_entity_poly.type
_entity_poly.pdbx_seq_one_letter_code
_entity_poly.pdbx_strand_id
1 'polypeptide(L)'
;MRIEIAPANLEILKKINQEYKIPITSLANSCIYERLGDKIKLLKEFDLSLANDETELKIRLYENEREHLIKASEIIGINSLTGVIKYLILNSIYEKRFINPIELEAFIKFKSEINSIGRNLHQILKHLNIHKELKSDELINTIQELNIKIDYTKQEIETILKYTNKRFKK
;
A
#
# COMPACT_ATOMS: atom_id res chain seq x y z
N MET A 1 -18.61 15.21 9.28
CA MET A 1 -19.02 15.58 10.65
C MET A 1 -19.52 17.02 10.63
N ARG A 2 -20.69 17.33 11.21
CA ARG A 2 -21.20 18.71 11.32
C ARG A 2 -20.93 19.21 12.73
N ILE A 3 -20.28 20.36 12.85
CA ILE A 3 -20.01 21.03 14.12
C ILE A 3 -20.89 22.27 14.18
N GLU A 4 -21.71 22.37 15.21
CA GLU A 4 -22.55 23.55 15.44
C GLU A 4 -21.71 24.63 16.13
N ILE A 5 -21.66 25.81 15.53
CA ILE A 5 -20.93 26.97 16.05
C ILE A 5 -21.96 27.99 16.51
N ALA A 6 -21.73 28.56 17.69
CA ALA A 6 -22.60 29.61 18.23
C ALA A 6 -22.77 30.77 17.21
N PRO A 7 -23.99 31.30 17.01
CA PRO A 7 -24.26 32.31 15.98
C PRO A 7 -23.35 33.54 16.05
N ALA A 8 -23.03 34.03 17.25
CA ALA A 8 -22.13 35.16 17.45
C ALA A 8 -20.71 34.91 16.93
N ASN A 9 -20.19 33.68 17.09
CA ASN A 9 -18.87 33.30 16.60
C ASN A 9 -18.86 33.17 15.07
N LEU A 10 -19.96 32.70 14.48
CA LEU A 10 -20.11 32.60 13.04
C LEU A 10 -20.12 34.00 12.37
N GLU A 11 -20.72 35.00 13.01
CA GLU A 11 -20.71 36.38 12.49
C GLU A 11 -19.31 36.99 12.45
N ILE A 12 -18.49 36.73 13.48
CA ILE A 12 -17.09 37.18 13.51
C ILE A 12 -16.30 36.54 12.36
N LEU A 13 -16.45 35.23 12.16
CA LEU A 13 -15.78 34.52 11.06
C LEU A 13 -16.24 35.01 9.67
N LYS A 14 -17.52 35.38 9.53
CA LYS A 14 -18.06 35.95 8.28
C LYS A 14 -17.47 37.33 7.99
N LYS A 15 -17.29 38.19 8.99
CA LYS A 15 -16.63 39.51 8.82
C LYS A 15 -15.19 39.36 8.34
N ILE A 16 -14.43 38.45 8.96
CA ILE A 16 -13.03 38.18 8.58
C ILE A 16 -12.95 37.58 7.16
N ASN A 17 -13.88 36.69 6.78
CA ASN A 17 -13.97 36.20 5.40
C ASN A 17 -14.23 37.35 4.42
N GLN A 18 -15.16 38.26 4.72
CA GLN A 18 -15.46 39.37 3.82
C GLN A 18 -14.25 40.28 3.57
N GLU A 19 -13.46 40.53 4.62
CA GLU A 19 -12.29 41.40 4.63
C GLU A 19 -11.06 40.76 3.96
N TYR A 20 -10.76 39.49 4.27
CA TYR A 20 -9.52 38.83 3.83
C TYR A 20 -9.73 37.72 2.79
N LYS A 21 -10.97 37.42 2.39
CA LYS A 21 -11.37 36.35 1.47
C LYS A 21 -10.92 34.94 1.90
N ILE A 22 -10.67 34.75 3.20
CA ILE A 22 -10.28 33.45 3.76
C ILE A 22 -11.54 32.61 4.03
N PRO A 23 -11.59 31.34 3.61
CA PRO A 23 -12.71 30.45 3.91
C PRO A 23 -12.96 30.31 5.41
N ILE A 24 -14.24 30.34 5.82
CA ILE A 24 -14.67 30.22 7.23
C ILE A 24 -14.16 28.92 7.86
N THR A 25 -14.08 27.84 7.08
CA THR A 25 -13.51 26.56 7.51
C THR A 25 -12.04 26.67 7.88
N SER A 26 -11.24 27.36 7.07
CA SER A 26 -9.82 27.59 7.35
C SER A 26 -9.61 28.47 8.57
N LEU A 27 -10.46 29.50 8.75
CA LEU A 27 -10.42 30.35 9.95
C LEU A 27 -10.78 29.56 11.22
N ALA A 28 -11.85 28.76 11.17
CA ALA A 28 -12.26 27.92 12.30
C ALA A 28 -11.16 26.92 12.68
N ASN A 29 -10.56 26.26 11.68
CA ASN A 29 -9.45 25.34 11.90
C ASN A 29 -8.23 26.05 12.49
N SER A 30 -7.87 27.24 12.01
CA SER A 30 -6.76 28.03 12.55
C SER A 30 -6.96 28.35 14.04
N CYS A 31 -8.16 28.77 14.44
CA CYS A 31 -8.47 29.04 15.84
C CYS A 31 -8.41 27.76 16.70
N ILE A 32 -8.84 26.62 16.15
CA ILE A 32 -8.73 25.32 16.81
C ILE A 32 -7.26 24.94 16.98
N TYR A 33 -6.42 25.10 15.95
CA TYR A 33 -4.99 24.78 16.01
C TYR A 33 -4.22 25.68 16.97
N GLU A 34 -4.52 26.98 17.00
CA GLU A 34 -3.94 27.93 17.96
C GLU A 34 -4.25 27.53 19.40
N ARG A 35 -5.52 27.15 19.67
CA ARG A 35 -5.95 26.69 21.00
C ARG A 35 -5.39 25.30 21.36
N LEU A 36 -5.06 24.49 20.37
CA LEU A 36 -4.42 23.18 20.54
C LEU A 36 -2.89 23.26 20.64
N GLY A 37 -2.30 24.47 20.60
CA GLY A 37 -0.86 24.73 20.52
C GLY A 37 0.03 23.83 21.39
N ASP A 38 -0.41 23.48 22.61
CA ASP A 38 0.35 22.60 23.53
C ASP A 38 0.00 21.10 23.43
N LYS A 39 -1.19 20.74 22.95
CA LYS A 39 -1.63 19.34 22.77
C LYS A 39 -1.17 18.71 21.46
N ILE A 40 -0.68 19.52 20.51
CA ILE A 40 -0.16 19.04 19.21
C ILE A 40 1.06 18.13 19.38
N LYS A 41 1.86 18.27 20.46
CA LYS A 41 2.97 17.31 20.73
C LYS A 41 2.47 15.90 21.04
N LEU A 42 1.36 15.75 21.78
CA LEU A 42 0.73 14.46 22.07
C LEU A 42 -0.01 13.89 20.84
N LEU A 43 -0.55 14.76 19.99
CA LEU A 43 -1.20 14.36 18.74
C LEU A 43 -0.20 14.08 17.60
N LYS A 44 1.06 14.55 17.67
CA LYS A 44 2.12 14.17 16.73
C LYS A 44 2.56 12.71 16.89
N GLU A 45 2.33 12.08 18.04
CA GLU A 45 2.50 10.62 18.22
C GLU A 45 1.36 9.83 17.55
N PHE A 46 0.19 10.45 17.40
CA PHE A 46 -0.91 9.93 16.58
C PHE A 46 -0.85 10.56 15.19
N ASP A 47 0.08 10.07 14.38
CA ASP A 47 0.34 10.42 12.99
C ASP A 47 -0.84 11.08 12.23
N LEU A 48 -1.01 12.39 12.43
CA LEU A 48 -1.91 13.27 11.68
C LEU A 48 -1.09 13.94 10.57
N SER A 49 -0.27 13.15 9.87
CA SER A 49 0.47 13.62 8.71
C SER A 49 -0.52 13.96 7.59
N LEU A 50 -0.86 15.25 7.60
CA LEU A 50 -1.28 16.07 6.47
C LEU A 50 -2.63 15.67 5.87
N ALA A 51 -3.57 16.62 5.97
CA ALA A 51 -4.63 16.77 4.99
C ALA A 51 -4.02 16.66 3.59
N ASN A 52 -4.11 15.48 2.99
CA ASN A 52 -3.74 15.29 1.61
C ASN A 52 -4.94 15.72 0.78
N ASP A 53 -4.70 16.52 -0.25
CA ASP A 53 -5.68 16.89 -1.26
C ASP A 53 -6.23 15.62 -1.95
N GLU A 54 -7.19 14.95 -1.32
CA GLU A 54 -7.94 13.87 -1.96
C GLU A 54 -8.79 14.49 -3.07
N THR A 55 -8.38 14.25 -4.31
CA THR A 55 -9.14 14.70 -5.48
C THR A 55 -10.31 13.74 -5.70
N GLU A 56 -11.54 14.23 -5.56
CA GLU A 56 -12.74 13.45 -5.84
C GLU A 56 -12.95 13.36 -7.37
N LEU A 57 -12.88 12.14 -7.91
CA LEU A 57 -13.13 11.87 -9.33
C LEU A 57 -14.54 11.30 -9.51
N LYS A 58 -15.41 12.03 -10.20
CA LYS A 58 -16.75 11.56 -10.56
C LYS A 58 -16.71 10.83 -11.90
N ILE A 59 -17.10 9.57 -11.89
CA ILE A 59 -17.12 8.71 -13.08
C ILE A 59 -18.57 8.29 -13.32
N ARG A 60 -19.04 8.45 -14.56
CA ARG A 60 -20.33 7.92 -14.99
C ARG A 60 -20.09 6.59 -15.68
N LEU A 61 -20.85 5.58 -15.28
CA LEU A 61 -20.81 4.24 -15.85
C LEU A 61 -22.19 3.88 -16.39
N TYR A 62 -22.22 3.17 -17.50
CA TYR A 62 -23.42 2.46 -17.96
C TYR A 62 -23.60 1.17 -17.16
N GLU A 63 -24.83 0.64 -17.10
CA GLU A 63 -25.13 -0.54 -16.27
C GLU A 63 -24.34 -1.79 -16.69
N ASN A 64 -24.16 -2.00 -17.99
CA ASN A 64 -23.34 -3.09 -18.52
C ASN A 64 -21.85 -2.98 -18.09
N GLU A 65 -21.28 -1.77 -18.06
CA GLU A 65 -19.92 -1.52 -17.58
C GLU A 65 -19.82 -1.79 -16.07
N ARG A 66 -20.83 -1.38 -15.31
CA ARG A 66 -20.92 -1.64 -13.88
C ARG A 66 -20.97 -3.14 -13.60
N GLU A 67 -21.80 -3.91 -14.31
CA GLU A 67 -21.84 -5.37 -14.18
C GLU A 67 -20.50 -6.02 -14.53
N HIS A 68 -19.83 -5.54 -15.58
CA HIS A 68 -18.51 -6.03 -15.96
C HIS A 68 -17.47 -5.79 -14.86
N LEU A 69 -17.46 -4.60 -14.25
CA LEU A 69 -16.55 -4.25 -13.16
C LEU A 69 -16.83 -5.04 -11.88
N ILE A 70 -18.08 -5.39 -11.60
CA ILE A 70 -18.44 -6.29 -10.49
C ILE A 70 -17.85 -7.68 -10.73
N LYS A 71 -17.97 -8.24 -11.93
CA LYS A 71 -17.34 -9.54 -12.26
C LYS A 71 -15.81 -9.46 -12.14
N ALA A 72 -15.21 -8.36 -12.58
CA ALA A 72 -13.77 -8.14 -12.41
C ALA A 72 -13.36 -8.04 -10.93
N SER A 73 -14.24 -7.56 -10.05
CA SER A 73 -13.97 -7.44 -8.61
C SER A 73 -13.70 -8.79 -7.96
N GLU A 74 -14.42 -9.83 -8.39
CA GLU A 74 -14.24 -11.21 -7.94
C GLU A 74 -12.90 -11.80 -8.41
N ILE A 75 -12.51 -11.55 -9.66
CA ILE A 75 -11.26 -12.05 -10.25
C ILE A 75 -10.02 -11.40 -9.63
N ILE A 76 -10.13 -10.13 -9.25
CA ILE A 76 -9.03 -9.31 -8.73
C ILE A 76 -8.98 -9.37 -7.19
N GLY A 77 -10.07 -9.79 -6.53
CA GLY A 77 -10.16 -9.92 -5.08
C GLY A 77 -10.39 -8.59 -4.35
N ILE A 78 -10.99 -7.61 -5.03
CA ILE A 78 -11.29 -6.29 -4.46
C ILE A 78 -12.79 -6.19 -4.20
N ASN A 79 -13.19 -6.08 -2.94
CA ASN A 79 -14.60 -6.18 -2.52
C ASN A 79 -15.44 -4.91 -2.77
N SER A 80 -14.91 -3.90 -3.46
CA SER A 80 -15.65 -2.67 -3.76
C SER A 80 -15.45 -2.22 -5.20
N LEU A 81 -16.55 -1.79 -5.83
CA LEU A 81 -16.55 -1.24 -7.19
C LEU A 81 -15.59 -0.04 -7.30
N THR A 82 -15.62 0.86 -6.32
CA THR A 82 -14.69 2.00 -6.25
C THR A 82 -13.23 1.55 -6.17
N GLY A 83 -12.94 0.49 -5.42
CA GLY A 83 -11.60 -0.08 -5.33
C GLY A 83 -11.12 -0.65 -6.67
N VAL A 84 -11.99 -1.36 -7.40
CA VAL A 84 -11.68 -1.89 -8.74
C VAL A 84 -11.41 -0.76 -9.72
N ILE A 85 -12.28 0.25 -9.76
CA ILE A 85 -12.11 1.41 -10.64
C ILE A 85 -10.79 2.13 -10.34
N LYS A 86 -10.49 2.37 -9.05
CA LYS A 86 -9.23 2.95 -8.62
C LYS A 86 -8.04 2.10 -9.06
N TYR A 87 -8.10 0.79 -8.87
CA TYR A 87 -7.06 -0.15 -9.30
C TYR A 87 -6.81 -0.06 -10.80
N LEU A 88 -7.86 -0.08 -11.62
CA LEU A 88 -7.75 -0.01 -13.08
C LEU A 88 -7.19 1.33 -13.56
N ILE A 89 -7.67 2.44 -13.01
CA ILE A 89 -7.18 3.79 -13.37
C ILE A 89 -5.70 3.94 -12.99
N LEU A 90 -5.32 3.50 -11.79
CA LEU A 90 -3.92 3.57 -11.38
C LEU A 90 -3.04 2.71 -12.31
N ASN A 91 -3.52 1.53 -12.70
CA ASN A 91 -2.80 0.66 -13.65
C ASN A 91 -2.74 1.17 -15.08
N SER A 92 -3.65 2.07 -15.50
CA SER A 92 -3.59 2.70 -16.81
C SER A 92 -2.65 3.90 -16.86
N ILE A 93 -2.45 4.58 -15.72
CA ILE A 93 -1.58 5.76 -15.61
C ILE A 93 -0.11 5.37 -15.41
N TYR A 94 0.15 4.38 -14.55
CA TYR A 94 1.51 4.05 -14.15
C TYR A 94 2.08 2.88 -14.96
N GLU A 95 3.29 3.05 -15.50
CA GLU A 95 4.01 1.98 -16.24
C GLU A 95 4.20 0.70 -15.41
N LYS A 96 4.49 0.87 -14.11
CA LYS A 96 4.58 -0.24 -13.16
C LYS A 96 3.22 -0.52 -12.54
N ARG A 97 2.68 -1.69 -12.88
CA ARG A 97 1.38 -2.18 -12.40
C ARG A 97 1.34 -2.35 -10.88
N PHE A 98 0.17 -2.08 -10.33
CA PHE A 98 -0.22 -2.39 -8.97
C PHE A 98 -0.64 -3.85 -8.89
N ILE A 99 -0.21 -4.51 -7.83
CA ILE A 99 -0.56 -5.89 -7.52
C ILE A 99 -1.93 -5.90 -6.86
N ASN A 100 -2.81 -6.78 -7.32
CA ASN A 100 -4.12 -6.96 -6.69
C ASN A 100 -4.08 -7.92 -5.49
N PRO A 101 -5.12 -7.97 -4.64
CA PRO A 101 -5.16 -8.85 -3.47
C PRO A 101 -4.88 -10.34 -3.77
N ILE A 102 -5.45 -10.88 -4.85
CA ILE A 102 -5.23 -12.30 -5.22
C ILE A 102 -3.76 -12.53 -5.63
N GLU A 103 -3.22 -11.66 -6.47
CA GLU A 103 -1.81 -11.70 -6.87
C GLU A 103 -0.89 -11.58 -5.66
N LEU A 104 -1.22 -10.68 -4.71
CA LEU A 104 -0.43 -10.48 -3.50
C LEU A 104 -0.41 -11.75 -2.64
N GLU A 105 -1.55 -12.41 -2.47
CA GLU A 105 -1.62 -13.69 -1.75
C GLU A 105 -0.78 -14.77 -2.45
N ALA A 106 -0.87 -14.86 -3.77
CA ALA A 106 -0.05 -15.77 -4.57
C ALA A 106 1.45 -15.49 -4.39
N PHE A 107 1.86 -14.22 -4.40
CA PHE A 107 3.26 -13.83 -4.14
C PHE A 107 3.72 -14.18 -2.73
N ILE A 108 2.87 -14.05 -1.72
CA ILE A 108 3.20 -14.43 -0.33
C ILE A 108 3.40 -15.95 -0.23
N LYS A 109 2.50 -16.74 -0.83
CA LYS A 109 2.63 -18.21 -0.91
C LYS A 109 3.91 -18.61 -1.62
N PHE A 110 4.17 -18.03 -2.78
CA PHE A 110 5.38 -18.27 -3.55
C PHE A 110 6.65 -17.94 -2.76
N LYS A 111 6.68 -16.81 -2.03
CA LYS A 111 7.80 -16.47 -1.13
C LYS A 111 8.05 -17.56 -0.08
N SER A 112 6.98 -18.12 0.51
CA SER A 112 7.08 -19.18 1.51
C SER A 112 7.66 -20.48 0.93
N GLU A 113 7.22 -20.86 -0.28
CA GLU A 113 7.73 -22.02 -1.01
C GLU A 113 9.21 -21.87 -1.33
N ILE A 114 9.62 -20.72 -1.87
CA ILE A 114 11.03 -20.41 -2.17
C ILE A 114 11.91 -20.52 -0.90
N ASN A 115 11.45 -19.98 0.23
CA ASN A 115 12.16 -20.12 1.50
C ASN A 115 12.29 -21.58 1.95
N SER A 116 11.29 -22.41 1.66
CA SER A 116 11.30 -23.83 2.01
C SER A 116 12.27 -24.61 1.11
N ILE A 117 12.33 -24.31 -0.19
CA ILE A 117 13.33 -24.87 -1.10
C ILE A 117 14.75 -24.52 -0.64
N GLY A 118 15.00 -23.25 -0.28
CA GLY A 118 16.31 -22.83 0.24
C GLY A 118 16.73 -23.58 1.51
N ARG A 119 15.80 -23.82 2.45
CA ARG A 119 16.07 -24.65 3.65
C ARG A 119 16.40 -26.09 3.29
N ASN A 120 15.67 -26.70 2.36
CA ASN A 120 15.91 -28.07 1.92
C ASN A 120 17.29 -28.21 1.25
N LEU A 121 17.66 -27.28 0.37
CA LEU A 121 18.99 -27.28 -0.27
C LEU A 121 20.11 -27.11 0.76
N HIS A 122 19.93 -26.25 1.75
CA HIS A 122 20.90 -26.11 2.84
C HIS A 122 21.06 -27.40 3.64
N GLN A 123 19.97 -28.13 3.91
CA GLN A 123 20.03 -29.43 4.57
C GLN A 123 20.75 -30.48 3.73
N ILE A 124 20.49 -30.52 2.42
CA ILE A 124 21.19 -31.42 1.49
C ILE A 124 22.69 -31.12 1.50
N LEU A 125 23.11 -29.86 1.41
CA LEU A 125 24.53 -29.47 1.52
C LEU A 125 25.15 -29.93 2.83
N LYS A 126 24.45 -29.74 3.95
CA LYS A 126 24.93 -30.18 5.26
C LYS A 126 25.11 -31.70 5.31
N HIS A 127 24.16 -32.44 4.76
CA HIS A 127 24.21 -33.91 4.71
C HIS A 127 25.36 -34.40 3.82
N LEU A 128 25.53 -33.85 2.62
CA LEU A 128 26.64 -34.15 1.72
C LEU A 128 28.01 -33.79 2.33
N ASN A 129 28.07 -32.73 3.14
CA ASN A 129 29.30 -32.36 3.84
C ASN A 129 29.72 -33.38 4.91
N ILE A 130 28.77 -34.06 5.52
CA ILE A 130 28.99 -35.13 6.51
C ILE A 130 29.37 -36.43 5.79
N HIS A 131 28.64 -36.80 4.74
CA HIS A 131 28.87 -38.03 3.97
C HIS A 131 29.73 -37.75 2.74
N LYS A 132 31.03 -37.56 2.96
CA LYS A 132 32.01 -37.23 1.91
C LYS A 132 32.03 -38.22 0.74
N GLU A 133 31.64 -39.47 0.98
CA GLU A 133 31.52 -40.53 -0.03
C GLU A 133 30.38 -40.32 -1.05
N LEU A 134 29.42 -39.44 -0.75
CA LEU A 134 28.35 -39.02 -1.67
C LEU A 134 28.67 -37.72 -2.42
N LYS A 135 29.85 -37.13 -2.18
CA LYS A 135 30.26 -35.87 -2.82
C LYS A 135 30.72 -36.10 -4.25
N SER A 136 30.03 -35.47 -5.18
CA SER A 136 30.57 -35.09 -6.48
C SER A 136 30.76 -33.58 -6.50
N ASP A 137 31.88 -33.10 -7.02
CA ASP A 137 32.13 -31.65 -7.19
C ASP A 137 31.05 -31.01 -8.07
N GLU A 138 30.52 -31.75 -9.04
CA GLU A 138 29.43 -31.34 -9.93
C GLU A 138 28.10 -31.15 -9.16
N LEU A 139 27.84 -32.02 -8.18
CA LEU A 139 26.68 -31.93 -7.29
C LEU A 139 26.79 -30.72 -6.36
N ILE A 140 27.97 -30.47 -5.80
CA ILE A 140 28.23 -29.31 -4.93
C ILE A 140 28.03 -28.01 -5.71
N ASN A 141 28.61 -27.92 -6.91
CA ASN A 141 28.48 -26.74 -7.77
C ASN A 141 27.01 -26.50 -8.15
N THR A 142 26.28 -27.54 -8.54
CA THR A 142 24.85 -27.44 -8.88
C THR A 142 24.02 -26.92 -7.71
N ILE A 143 24.26 -27.41 -6.48
CA ILE A 143 23.51 -26.94 -5.31
C ILE A 143 23.89 -25.50 -4.94
N GLN A 144 25.15 -25.12 -5.09
CA GLN A 144 25.58 -23.73 -4.88
C GLN A 144 24.93 -22.77 -5.88
N GLU A 145 24.89 -23.14 -7.16
CA GLU A 145 24.21 -22.36 -8.20
C GLU A 145 22.70 -22.23 -7.92
N LEU A 146 22.05 -23.31 -7.48
CA LEU A 146 20.64 -23.28 -7.08
C LEU A 146 20.41 -22.34 -5.90
N ASN A 147 21.28 -22.36 -4.88
CA ASN A 147 21.20 -21.43 -3.76
C ASN A 147 21.33 -19.97 -4.21
N ILE A 148 22.31 -19.66 -5.08
CA ILE A 148 22.49 -18.30 -5.61
C ILE A 148 21.25 -17.83 -6.38
N LYS A 149 20.69 -18.68 -7.24
CA LYS A 149 19.46 -18.37 -8.01
C LYS A 149 18.26 -18.16 -7.09
N ILE A 150 18.12 -18.95 -6.03
CA ILE A 150 17.05 -18.80 -5.04
C ILE A 150 17.20 -17.49 -4.27
N ASP A 151 18.41 -17.15 -3.83
CA ASP A 151 18.65 -15.89 -3.13
C ASP A 151 18.36 -14.67 -4.02
N TYR A 152 18.78 -14.72 -5.29
CA TYR A 152 18.44 -13.69 -6.28
C TYR A 152 16.93 -13.57 -6.47
N THR A 153 16.23 -14.69 -6.67
CA THR A 153 14.77 -14.73 -6.84
C THR A 153 14.06 -14.16 -5.60
N LYS A 154 14.55 -14.49 -4.41
CA LYS A 154 14.03 -13.95 -3.14
C LYS A 154 14.20 -12.43 -3.06
N GLN A 155 15.33 -11.89 -3.48
CA GLN A 155 15.57 -10.44 -3.51
C GLN A 155 14.65 -9.72 -4.50
N GLU A 156 14.41 -10.30 -5.68
CA GLU A 156 13.47 -9.75 -6.66
C GLU A 156 12.04 -9.72 -6.10
N ILE A 157 11.57 -10.82 -5.51
CA ILE A 157 10.25 -10.89 -4.87
C ILE A 157 10.12 -9.83 -3.77
N GLU A 158 11.14 -9.67 -2.92
CA GLU A 158 11.11 -8.64 -1.88
C GLU A 158 11.10 -7.23 -2.43
N THR A 159 11.79 -6.99 -3.54
CA THR A 159 11.81 -5.68 -4.20
C THR A 159 10.44 -5.34 -4.77
N ILE A 160 9.79 -6.29 -5.43
CA ILE A 160 8.43 -6.18 -5.96
C ILE A 160 7.45 -5.89 -4.81
N LEU A 161 7.49 -6.67 -3.73
CA LEU A 161 6.61 -6.49 -2.57
C LEU A 161 6.86 -5.15 -1.85
N LYS A 162 8.12 -4.74 -1.66
CA LYS A 162 8.47 -3.45 -1.04
C LYS A 162 8.00 -2.28 -1.89
N TYR A 163 8.14 -2.35 -3.21
CA TYR A 163 7.66 -1.33 -4.13
C TYR A 163 6.14 -1.17 -4.04
N THR A 164 5.41 -2.28 -4.06
CA THR A 164 3.95 -2.29 -3.91
C THR A 164 3.53 -1.73 -2.55
N ASN A 165 4.16 -2.14 -1.45
CA ASN A 165 3.81 -1.69 -0.10
C ASN A 165 4.16 -0.21 0.16
N LYS A 166 5.24 0.32 -0.43
CA LYS A 166 5.64 1.74 -0.29
C LYS A 166 4.67 2.71 -0.98
N ARG A 167 3.90 2.27 -1.97
CA ARG A 167 2.85 3.11 -2.59
C ARG A 167 1.63 3.30 -1.69
N PHE A 168 1.44 2.46 -0.67
CA PHE A 168 0.31 2.51 0.27
C PHE A 168 0.67 2.96 1.68
N LYS A 169 1.97 2.99 2.04
CA LYS A 169 2.45 3.66 3.26
C LYS A 169 2.88 5.09 2.93
N LYS A 170 2.06 6.06 3.37
CA LYS A 170 2.60 7.34 3.84
C LYS A 170 2.98 7.15 5.30
#